data_AF-A0A327WL02-F1
#
_entry.id   AF-A0A327WL02-F1
#
_cell.length_a   1.000
_cell.length_b   1.000
_cell.length_c   1.000
_cell.angle_alpha   90.00
_cell.angle_beta   90.00
_cell.angle_gamma   90.00
#
_symmetry.space_group_name_H-M   'P 1'
#
loop_
_entity.id
_entity.type
_entity.pdbx_description
1 polymer ?
#
loop_
_entity_poly.entity_id
_entity_poly.type
_entity_poly.pdbx_seq_one_letter_code
_entity_poly.pdbx_strand_id
1 'polypeptide(L)'
;MSDFTITLFAENQIGMLNRISVIISRRRINIESLQVAASGLPGIHRFTIVVNDNEEAVRKLSSQLEKQIDIFKSFLNPASANRWLEHNLGILNSQTSPMPWQGPYDVEECEMEGER
;
A
#
# COMPACT_ATOMS: atom_id res chain seq x y z
N MET A 1 -17.68 12.63 6.63
CA MET A 1 -16.29 12.34 6.24
C MET A 1 -16.21 10.87 5.92
N SER A 2 -15.62 10.53 4.78
CA SER A 2 -15.51 9.16 4.30
C SER A 2 -14.04 8.83 4.07
N ASP A 3 -13.67 7.59 4.34
CA ASP A 3 -12.32 7.11 4.12
C ASP A 3 -12.15 6.75 2.64
N PHE A 4 -11.07 7.27 2.04
CA PHE A 4 -10.69 7.00 0.67
C PHE A 4 -9.29 6.44 0.63
N THR A 5 -9.10 5.40 -0.17
CA THR A 5 -7.80 4.83 -0.45
C THR A 5 -7.40 5.17 -1.88
N ILE A 6 -6.27 5.82 -2.03
CA ILE A 6 -5.69 6.16 -3.32
C ILE A 6 -4.48 5.28 -3.55
N THR A 7 -4.49 4.53 -4.63
CA THR A 7 -3.33 3.73 -5.07
C THR A 7 -2.72 4.37 -6.30
N LEU A 8 -1.42 4.67 -6.22
CA LEU A 8 -0.65 5.30 -7.29
C LEU A 8 0.48 4.39 -7.72
N PHE A 9 0.75 4.37 -9.02
CA PHE A 9 1.93 3.74 -9.59
C PHE A 9 2.82 4.80 -10.21
N ALA A 10 4.07 4.87 -9.77
CA ALA A 10 5.00 5.90 -10.19
C ALA A 10 6.43 5.34 -10.29
N GLU A 11 7.27 5.98 -11.11
CA GLU A 11 8.67 5.55 -11.30
C GLU A 11 9.50 5.82 -10.04
N ASN A 12 10.51 5.03 -9.69
CA ASN A 12 11.34 5.33 -8.53
C ASN A 12 12.40 6.39 -8.87
N GLN A 13 12.04 7.67 -8.72
CA GLN A 13 13.00 8.76 -8.84
C GLN A 13 13.25 9.46 -7.50
N ILE A 14 14.49 9.93 -7.33
CA ILE A 14 14.91 10.68 -6.15
C ILE A 14 14.01 11.91 -6.01
N GLY A 15 13.39 12.08 -4.84
CA GLY A 15 12.50 13.21 -4.55
C GLY A 15 11.03 13.00 -4.93
N MET A 16 10.65 11.83 -5.43
CA MET A 16 9.24 11.54 -5.75
C MET A 16 8.33 11.55 -4.52
N LEU A 17 8.75 10.89 -3.44
CA LEU A 17 8.02 10.89 -2.18
C LEU A 17 7.79 12.33 -1.70
N ASN A 18 8.83 13.18 -1.77
CA ASN A 18 8.71 14.58 -1.38
C ASN A 18 7.71 15.35 -2.25
N ARG A 19 7.71 15.13 -3.58
CA ARG A 19 6.70 15.74 -4.48
C ARG A 19 5.28 15.34 -4.09
N ILE A 20 5.05 14.05 -3.82
CA ILE A 20 3.75 13.54 -3.37
C ILE A 20 3.36 14.19 -2.03
N SER A 21 4.27 14.20 -1.04
CA SER A 21 4.05 14.82 0.27
C SER A 21 3.72 16.30 0.17
N VAL A 22 4.39 17.05 -0.71
CA VAL A 22 4.12 18.48 -0.94
C VAL A 22 2.73 18.70 -1.53
N ILE A 23 2.31 17.88 -2.50
CA ILE A 23 0.98 18.00 -3.12
C ILE A 23 -0.13 17.79 -2.08
N ILE A 24 0.04 16.78 -1.22
CA ILE A 24 -0.95 16.48 -0.17
C ILE A 24 -0.95 17.59 0.89
N SER A 25 0.23 17.99 1.37
CA SER A 25 0.38 19.03 2.39
C SER A 25 -0.18 20.38 1.94
N ARG A 26 -0.02 20.75 0.66
CA ARG A 26 -0.57 21.99 0.10
C ARG A 26 -2.10 22.05 0.11
N ARG A 27 -2.77 20.90 0.05
CA ARG A 27 -4.24 20.82 0.07
C ARG A 27 -4.83 20.72 1.47
N ARG A 28 -3.98 20.62 2.51
CA ARG A 28 -4.40 20.43 3.92
C ARG A 28 -5.36 19.24 4.11
N ILE A 29 -5.13 18.16 3.35
CA ILE A 29 -5.92 16.93 3.46
C ILE A 29 -5.37 16.10 4.61
N ASN A 30 -6.27 15.52 5.42
CA ASN A 30 -5.88 14.65 6.51
C ASN A 30 -5.50 13.25 5.98
N ILE A 31 -4.25 12.85 6.22
CA ILE A 31 -3.72 11.54 5.82
C ILE A 31 -3.78 10.63 7.05
N GLU A 32 -4.40 9.46 6.91
CA GLU A 32 -4.33 8.42 7.94
C GLU A 32 -3.08 7.56 7.77
N SER A 33 -2.76 7.17 6.53
CA SER A 33 -1.56 6.40 6.25
C SER A 33 -1.01 6.64 4.84
N LEU A 34 0.31 6.50 4.72
CA LEU A 34 1.04 6.50 3.47
C LEU A 34 1.99 5.31 3.49
N GLN A 35 1.83 4.40 2.53
CA GLN A 35 2.66 3.22 2.38
C GLN A 35 3.31 3.22 1.00
N VAL A 36 4.56 2.79 0.94
CA VAL A 36 5.32 2.65 -0.30
C VAL A 36 5.81 1.21 -0.40
N ALA A 37 5.49 0.56 -1.51
CA ALA A 37 5.95 -0.79 -1.81
C ALA A 37 6.58 -0.82 -3.21
N ALA A 38 7.67 -1.55 -3.38
CA ALA A 38 8.18 -1.86 -4.71
C ALA A 38 7.13 -2.69 -5.47
N SER A 39 6.94 -2.40 -6.75
CA SER A 39 6.10 -3.23 -7.62
C SER A 39 6.89 -4.42 -8.14
N GLY A 40 6.20 -5.40 -8.75
CA GLY A 40 6.86 -6.52 -9.41
C GLY A 40 7.66 -6.12 -10.67
N LEU A 41 7.51 -4.88 -11.12
CA LEU A 41 8.26 -4.32 -12.25
C LEU A 41 9.42 -3.44 -11.74
N PRO A 42 10.63 -3.59 -12.31
CA PRO A 42 11.78 -2.81 -11.91
C PRO A 42 11.54 -1.33 -12.18
N GLY A 43 11.88 -0.49 -11.19
CA GLY A 43 11.73 0.96 -11.30
C GLY A 43 10.32 1.50 -11.07
N ILE A 44 9.31 0.66 -10.79
CA ILE A 44 7.95 1.13 -10.47
C ILE A 44 7.63 0.87 -9.00
N HIS A 45 7.12 1.89 -8.31
CA HIS A 45 6.67 1.81 -6.93
C HIS A 45 5.17 2.04 -6.84
N ARG A 46 4.55 1.28 -5.94
CA ARG A 46 3.15 1.43 -5.57
C ARG A 46 3.07 2.26 -4.29
N PHE A 47 2.36 3.36 -4.36
CA PHE A 47 2.03 4.20 -3.21
C PHE A 47 0.57 3.97 -2.85
N THR A 48 0.31 3.62 -1.59
CA THR A 48 -1.03 3.47 -1.05
C THR A 48 -1.24 4.55 -0.01
N ILE A 49 -2.22 5.42 -0.24
CA ILE A 49 -2.51 6.58 0.58
C ILE A 49 -3.94 6.43 1.09
N VAL A 50 -4.11 6.45 2.41
CA VAL A 50 -5.44 6.46 3.04
C VAL A 50 -5.69 7.87 3.56
N VAL A 51 -6.77 8.48 3.10
CA VAL A 51 -7.17 9.85 3.44
C VAL A 51 -8.60 9.88 3.95
N ASN A 52 -8.86 10.74 4.93
CA ASN A 52 -10.20 10.97 5.48
C ASN A 52 -10.61 12.42 5.19
N ASP A 53 -11.43 12.60 4.16
CA ASP A 53 -11.85 13.94 3.70
C ASP A 53 -13.17 13.88 2.91
N ASN A 54 -13.58 14.99 2.29
CA ASN A 54 -14.74 15.06 1.41
C ASN A 54 -14.41 14.55 -0.01
N GLU A 55 -15.39 13.96 -0.71
CA GLU A 55 -15.19 13.42 -2.06
C GLU A 55 -14.64 14.48 -3.03
N GLU A 56 -15.13 15.71 -2.96
CA GLU A 56 -14.66 16.80 -3.82
C GLU A 56 -13.18 17.13 -3.63
N ALA A 57 -12.69 17.08 -2.38
CA ALA A 57 -11.30 17.32 -2.05
C ALA A 57 -10.41 16.20 -2.60
N VAL A 58 -10.85 14.95 -2.42
CA VAL A 58 -10.14 13.77 -2.90
C VAL A 58 -10.14 13.69 -4.43
N ARG A 59 -11.23 14.05 -5.10
CA ARG A 59 -11.31 14.16 -6.56
C ARG A 59 -10.33 15.19 -7.11
N LYS A 60 -10.23 16.36 -6.46
CA LYS A 60 -9.25 17.38 -6.82
C LYS A 60 -7.82 16.90 -6.60
N LEU A 61 -7.56 16.12 -5.54
CA LEU A 61 -6.26 15.51 -5.28
C LEU A 61 -5.90 14.48 -6.36
N SER A 62 -6.81 13.56 -6.70
CA SER A 62 -6.65 12.60 -7.79
C SER A 62 -6.26 13.29 -9.10
N SER A 63 -6.99 14.36 -9.47
CA SER A 63 -6.71 15.13 -10.69
C SER A 63 -5.37 15.86 -10.67
N GLN A 64 -4.80 16.19 -9.50
CA GLN A 64 -3.43 16.72 -9.42
C GLN A 64 -2.37 15.65 -9.52
N LEU A 65 -2.63 14.48 -8.94
CA LEU A 65 -1.73 13.35 -9.02
C LEU A 65 -1.62 12.86 -10.47
N GLU A 66 -2.75 12.79 -11.20
CA GLU A 66 -2.75 12.49 -12.63
C GLU A 66 -1.97 13.51 -13.49
N LYS A 67 -1.81 14.76 -13.02
CA LYS A 67 -1.03 15.78 -13.73
C LYS A 67 0.47 15.68 -13.48
N GLN A 68 0.91 14.86 -12.53
CA GLN A 68 2.34 14.62 -12.32
C GLN A 68 2.83 13.65 -13.39
N ILE A 69 3.86 14.08 -14.13
CA ILE A 69 4.45 13.35 -15.26
C ILE A 69 4.93 11.96 -14.84
N ASP A 70 5.28 11.80 -13.57
CA ASP A 70 5.82 10.58 -13.00
C ASP A 70 4.77 9.54 -12.55
N ILE A 71 3.48 9.91 -12.57
CA ILE A 71 2.39 9.04 -12.09
C ILE A 71 1.67 8.42 -13.29
N PHE A 72 1.79 7.11 -13.43
CA PHE A 72 1.21 6.37 -14.56
C PHE A 72 -0.29 6.13 -14.39
N LYS A 73 -0.76 5.95 -13.15
CA LYS A 73 -2.18 5.65 -12.87
C LYS A 73 -2.54 5.95 -11.42
N SER A 74 -3.71 6.55 -11.23
CA SER A 74 -4.33 6.73 -9.92
C SER A 74 -5.62 5.93 -9.83
N PHE A 75 -5.77 5.14 -8.77
CA PHE A 75 -6.99 4.41 -8.46
C PHE A 75 -7.56 4.98 -7.18
N LEU A 76 -8.80 5.48 -7.25
CA LEU A 76 -9.57 5.90 -6.10
C LEU A 76 -10.49 4.75 -5.70
N ASN A 77 -10.29 4.19 -4.50
CA ASN A 77 -11.20 3.21 -3.93
C ASN A 77 -11.85 3.77 -2.67
N PRO A 78 -13.19 3.85 -2.56
CA PRO A 78 -13.83 4.17 -1.30
C PRO A 78 -13.59 3.05 -0.30
N ALA A 79 -13.40 3.36 0.97
CA ALA A 79 -13.10 2.35 2.00
C ALA A 79 -14.20 1.29 2.16
N SER A 80 -15.45 1.61 1.80
CA SER A 80 -16.54 0.64 1.74
C SER A 80 -16.25 -0.54 0.80
N ALA A 81 -15.50 -0.32 -0.29
CA ALA A 81 -15.10 -1.37 -1.22
C ALA A 81 -13.96 -2.25 -0.68
N ASN A 82 -12.98 -1.66 0.02
CA ASN A 82 -11.87 -2.41 0.62
C ASN A 82 -12.34 -3.30 1.79
N ARG A 83 -13.27 -2.79 2.60
CA ARG A 83 -13.83 -3.54 3.75
C ARG A 83 -14.53 -4.83 3.32
N TRP A 84 -15.14 -4.86 2.13
CA TRP A 84 -15.77 -6.06 1.58
C TRP A 84 -14.74 -7.15 1.24
N LEU A 85 -13.56 -6.78 0.74
CA LEU A 85 -12.49 -7.73 0.43
C LEU A 85 -11.92 -8.36 1.71
N GLU A 86 -11.60 -7.54 2.72
CA GLU A 86 -11.07 -8.02 4.00
C GLU A 86 -12.07 -8.91 4.74
N HIS A 87 -13.35 -8.51 4.75
CA HIS A 87 -14.41 -9.30 5.37
C HIS A 87 -14.57 -10.69 4.71
N ASN A 88 -14.48 -10.77 3.39
CA ASN A 88 -14.61 -12.06 2.69
C ASN A 88 -13.34 -12.92 2.76
N LEU A 89 -12.16 -12.31 2.82
CA LEU A 89 -10.90 -13.03 3.03
C LEU A 89 -10.81 -13.65 4.44
N GLY A 90 -11.38 -12.99 5.45
CA GLY A 90 -11.52 -13.57 6.80
C GLY A 90 -12.40 -14.81 6.84
N ILE A 91 -13.45 -14.88 6.01
CA ILE A 91 -14.32 -16.06 5.89
C ILE A 91 -13.57 -17.23 5.23
N LEU A 92 -12.75 -16.97 4.21
CA LEU A 92 -12.01 -18.03 3.51
C LEU A 92 -10.91 -18.66 4.38
N ASN A 93 -10.16 -17.86 5.15
CA ASN A 93 -9.12 -18.38 6.05
C ASN A 93 -9.69 -19.16 7.26
N SER A 94 -10.98 -18.97 7.59
CA SER A 94 -11.66 -19.75 8.63
C SER A 94 -12.07 -21.17 8.20
N GLN A 95 -12.02 -21.48 6.89
CA GLN A 95 -12.38 -22.79 6.34
C GLN A 95 -11.18 -23.66 5.94
N THR A 96 -9.94 -23.13 5.95
CA THR A 96 -8.75 -23.96 5.75
C THR A 96 -8.34 -24.54 7.09
N SER A 97 -8.78 -25.78 7.35
CA SER A 97 -8.14 -26.63 8.34
C SER A 97 -6.63 -26.66 8.06
N PRO A 98 -5.75 -26.41 9.05
CA PRO A 98 -4.31 -26.48 8.81
C PRO A 98 -3.97 -27.91 8.40
N MET A 99 -3.64 -28.11 7.13
CA MET A 99 -3.05 -29.36 6.67
C MET A 99 -1.73 -29.51 7.44
N PRO A 100 -1.52 -30.58 8.23
CA PRO A 100 -0.27 -30.78 8.93
C PRO A 100 0.84 -30.97 7.89
N TRP A 101 1.81 -30.08 7.94
CA TRP A 101 3.02 -30.13 7.12
C TRP A 101 3.76 -31.45 7.39
N GLN A 102 3.85 -32.31 6.36
CA GLN A 102 4.74 -33.47 6.33
C GLN A 102 5.75 -33.27 5.21
N GLY A 103 6.90 -32.67 5.51
CA GLY A 103 8.01 -32.50 4.57
C GLY A 103 9.31 -32.12 5.30
N PRO A 104 10.51 -32.44 4.77
CA PRO A 104 11.69 -32.66 5.60
C PRO A 104 12.69 -31.50 5.53
N TYR A 105 12.37 -30.37 6.15
CA TYR A 105 13.34 -29.30 6.34
C TYR A 105 13.34 -28.83 7.79
N ASP A 106 13.73 -29.74 8.68
CA ASP A 106 14.44 -29.39 9.91
C ASP A 106 15.93 -29.40 9.58
N VAL A 107 16.57 -28.23 9.54
CA VAL A 107 17.99 -28.13 9.90
C VAL A 107 18.14 -26.93 10.82
N GLU A 108 18.51 -27.29 12.05
CA GLU A 108 18.74 -26.43 13.20
C GLU A 108 19.76 -25.32 12.91
N GLU A 109 19.44 -24.16 13.45
CA GLU A 109 20.38 -23.11 13.82
C GLU A 109 21.18 -23.62 15.03
N CYS A 110 22.51 -23.79 14.89
CA CYS A 110 23.38 -23.79 16.06
C CYS A 110 24.72 -23.14 15.72
N GLU A 111 24.97 -22.10 16.49
CA GLU A 111 26.05 -21.14 16.39
C GLU A 111 27.42 -21.79 16.59
N MET A 112 28.44 -21.21 15.95
CA MET A 112 29.83 -21.53 16.20
C MET A 112 30.23 -21.03 17.60
N GLU A 113 30.30 -21.92 18.58
CA GLU A 113 31.15 -21.75 19.77
C GLU A 113 32.35 -22.68 19.61
N GLY A 114 33.48 -22.10 19.22
CA GLY A 114 34.76 -22.77 19.15
C GLY A 114 35.37 -22.93 20.54
N GLU A 115 35.75 -24.17 20.86
CA GLU A 115 36.51 -24.54 22.05
C GLU A 115 37.84 -23.76 22.14
N ARG A 116 38.05 -23.10 23.29
CA ARG A 116 39.27 -23.32 24.08
C ARG A 116 39.08 -22.95 25.55
#